data_AF-A0A3D4BZB2-F1
#
_entry.id   AF-A0A3D4BZB2-F1
#
_cell.length_a   1.000
_cell.length_b   1.000
_cell.length_c   1.000
_cell.angle_alpha   90.00
_cell.angle_beta   90.00
_cell.angle_gamma   90.00
#
_symmetry.space_group_name_H-M   'P 1'
#
loop_
_entity.id
_entity.type
_entity.pdbx_description
1 polymer ?
#
loop_
_entity_poly.entity_id
_entity_poly.type
_entity_poly.pdbx_seq_one_letter_code
_entity_poly.pdbx_strand_id
1 'polypeptide(L)'
;MFDSEKSFDSSLSGLGNFSTYLDKDPLSSSPTVSSLQQLPSLNTPVDNAGNTLATARAVGTLTATQSFSDWVGSVDTNDYYKFNVGTQSNFSLSLTGLSADADVELLNSSGIRIAISQNCGTTSESITRQLSAGTYYARVYPYSGDTTYGLSLNATAVAPVDNAGNTLATARNVGTLTATQSFSDWVGSADIDDYYSFNVTTPSNVNLNLTGLSADVDLYLLNSSGTVISSSIYGTTSESITSQLSAGTYYARVNRYSGDTTYGLSLNATEVTPTPTPTPTPTDWYTQNLVDAQIITLTRSLATDGNLSRNDMISIFRDAKDGGVIDASELTDLRTLVSNSTRFTMADSVKVLSNKIANSDVANTRSGFGNLFAGSSDTQMENLIGKWFLGTDRPDADYAYQYVSGSLFQNGLSANDVYQGAVGDCYYVATLASIAQEKPDYIQNMFTDNGDNTFTVRFYRNGVADYVTVDRYLPTNLSGRAAYAGWGGSSYTSTTNELWVALAEKAYAQLAESGWSRSSTSNNSYADIEGGWMSSVISQVAGLGTSSSEAVNMTQTQLINLVNSNQVLTVGFVDAADNTLGVVNGHAYTITAYNATNGTFHLRNPWGTRDVDVTWSQLVSLRGVMVWSNT
;
A
#
# COMPACT_ATOMS: atom_id res chain seq x y z
N MET A 1 38.39 -29.97 -64.78
CA MET A 1 38.54 -28.51 -64.90
C MET A 1 38.88 -28.06 -63.50
N PHE A 2 40.15 -27.77 -63.18
CA PHE A 2 40.98 -26.66 -63.70
C PHE A 2 40.33 -25.30 -63.34
N ASP A 3 40.96 -24.38 -62.62
CA ASP A 3 42.25 -24.40 -61.87
C ASP A 3 42.21 -23.25 -60.81
N SER A 4 43.18 -22.81 -60.01
CA SER A 4 44.63 -23.03 -59.68
C SER A 4 44.88 -22.16 -58.41
N GLU A 5 45.88 -22.23 -57.51
CA GLU A 5 47.10 -23.00 -57.14
C GLU A 5 47.46 -22.49 -55.69
N LYS A 6 48.50 -22.79 -54.88
CA LYS A 6 49.70 -23.67 -54.77
C LYS A 6 49.98 -23.71 -53.23
N SER A 7 50.01 -24.83 -52.49
CA SER A 7 51.04 -25.89 -52.36
C SER A 7 52.23 -25.59 -51.41
N PHE A 8 52.65 -26.61 -50.64
CA PHE A 8 53.79 -26.71 -49.69
C PHE A 8 53.60 -26.04 -48.32
N ASP A 9 53.68 -26.69 -47.14
CA ASP A 9 54.15 -28.02 -46.67
C ASP A 9 55.63 -28.20 -46.25
N SER A 10 55.80 -28.88 -45.10
CA SER A 10 57.05 -29.35 -44.47
C SER A 10 58.02 -28.25 -43.99
N SER A 11 58.96 -28.45 -43.05
CA SER A 11 59.40 -29.62 -42.27
C SER A 11 60.00 -29.11 -40.92
N LEU A 12 60.43 -29.88 -39.90
CA LEU A 12 60.55 -31.32 -39.66
C LEU A 12 60.62 -31.54 -38.13
N SER A 13 60.28 -32.73 -37.61
CA SER A 13 60.66 -33.17 -36.26
C SER A 13 61.11 -34.64 -36.27
N GLY A 14 62.12 -35.01 -35.46
CA GLY A 14 62.56 -36.40 -35.39
C GLY A 14 63.88 -36.66 -34.66
N LEU A 15 64.04 -37.92 -34.23
CA LEU A 15 65.20 -38.55 -33.58
C LEU A 15 65.51 -38.06 -32.13
N GLY A 16 65.51 -38.93 -31.11
CA GLY A 16 65.15 -40.36 -31.14
C GLY A 16 65.18 -41.08 -29.78
N ASN A 17 64.52 -42.24 -29.75
CA ASN A 17 64.56 -43.29 -28.71
C ASN A 17 66.02 -43.62 -28.29
N PHE A 18 66.30 -44.11 -27.06
CA PHE A 18 66.01 -45.49 -26.64
C PHE A 18 66.24 -45.79 -25.14
N SER A 19 65.67 -46.92 -24.70
CA SER A 19 66.10 -47.85 -23.62
C SER A 19 66.86 -47.32 -22.38
N THR A 20 66.30 -47.43 -21.17
CA THR A 20 66.22 -48.67 -20.34
C THR A 20 67.56 -49.34 -20.03
N TYR A 21 67.87 -49.50 -18.72
CA TYR A 21 67.95 -50.76 -17.95
C TYR A 21 68.12 -50.34 -16.45
N LEU A 22 67.41 -50.95 -15.49
CA LEU A 22 67.91 -51.99 -14.54
C LEU A 22 69.26 -51.65 -13.85
N ASP A 23 69.49 -51.89 -12.56
CA ASP A 23 68.69 -52.48 -11.45
C ASP A 23 69.54 -52.35 -10.14
N LYS A 24 69.00 -52.77 -8.99
CA LYS A 24 69.72 -53.16 -7.73
C LYS A 24 70.31 -52.05 -6.82
N ASP A 25 69.49 -51.69 -5.84
CA ASP A 25 69.89 -51.60 -4.42
C ASP A 25 70.56 -52.94 -3.98
N PRO A 26 71.56 -52.96 -3.07
CA PRO A 26 71.20 -53.15 -1.66
C PRO A 26 72.10 -52.47 -0.62
N LEU A 27 71.46 -51.72 0.28
CA LEU A 27 71.59 -51.82 1.75
C LEU A 27 72.95 -51.56 2.47
N SER A 28 72.94 -50.45 3.23
CA SER A 28 73.16 -50.39 4.70
C SER A 28 74.51 -49.99 5.33
N SER A 29 74.39 -49.50 6.58
CA SER A 29 75.38 -49.19 7.63
C SER A 29 76.15 -47.85 7.59
N SER A 30 75.77 -46.97 8.51
CA SER A 30 76.58 -45.88 9.09
C SER A 30 77.59 -46.45 10.13
N PRO A 31 78.46 -45.67 10.83
CA PRO A 31 78.64 -44.21 10.83
C PRO A 31 80.13 -43.73 10.80
N THR A 32 80.36 -42.40 10.81
CA THR A 32 81.16 -41.64 11.84
C THR A 32 81.47 -40.20 11.38
N VAL A 33 81.92 -39.35 12.31
CA VAL A 33 82.18 -37.91 12.13
C VAL A 33 83.65 -37.60 12.49
N SER A 34 84.17 -36.48 11.98
CA SER A 34 85.48 -35.84 12.25
C SER A 34 86.48 -36.01 11.08
N SER A 35 87.14 -34.96 10.59
CA SER A 35 87.63 -33.78 11.34
C SER A 35 87.46 -32.44 10.60
N LEU A 36 87.42 -31.36 11.40
CA LEU A 36 87.25 -29.98 10.94
C LEU A 36 88.60 -29.37 10.53
N GLN A 37 88.61 -28.59 9.45
CA GLN A 37 89.44 -27.39 9.38
C GLN A 37 88.52 -26.16 9.47
N GLN A 38 88.85 -25.28 10.42
CA GLN A 38 88.07 -24.10 10.73
C GLN A 38 88.41 -22.98 9.73
N LEU A 39 87.49 -22.69 8.81
CA LEU A 39 87.50 -21.43 8.07
C LEU A 39 87.18 -20.26 9.02
N PRO A 40 87.69 -19.05 8.77
CA PRO A 40 87.46 -17.90 9.65
C PRO A 40 85.96 -17.57 9.71
N SER A 41 85.48 -17.25 10.91
CA SER A 41 84.14 -16.70 11.10
C SER A 41 84.04 -15.33 10.44
N LEU A 42 83.37 -15.25 9.29
CA LEU A 42 82.80 -13.97 8.84
C LEU A 42 81.81 -13.53 9.90
N ASN A 43 82.16 -12.48 10.63
CA ASN A 43 81.30 -11.86 11.62
C ASN A 43 80.36 -10.87 10.91
N THR A 44 79.55 -11.39 9.98
CA THR A 44 78.46 -10.63 9.35
C THR A 44 77.52 -10.12 10.44
N PRO A 45 76.89 -8.94 10.27
CA PRO A 45 75.75 -8.56 11.09
C PRO A 45 74.66 -9.64 11.04
N VAL A 46 73.82 -9.69 12.07
CA VAL A 46 72.70 -10.65 12.11
C VAL A 46 71.58 -10.11 11.23
N ASP A 47 71.42 -10.70 10.04
CA ASP A 47 70.22 -10.60 9.20
C ASP A 47 68.96 -11.04 9.97
N ASN A 48 67.90 -10.22 9.91
CA ASN A 48 66.57 -10.56 10.40
C ASN A 48 65.46 -10.33 9.36
N ALA A 49 65.77 -10.07 8.09
CA ALA A 49 64.85 -9.61 7.06
C ALA A 49 65.12 -10.24 5.68
N GLY A 50 64.56 -11.43 5.44
CA GLY A 50 64.92 -12.25 4.27
C GLY A 50 64.74 -11.61 2.89
N ASN A 51 65.64 -12.00 1.97
CA ASN A 51 65.81 -11.48 0.60
C ASN A 51 64.65 -11.69 -0.41
N THR A 52 63.45 -12.11 0.03
CA THR A 52 62.31 -12.30 -0.87
C THR A 52 60.98 -11.96 -0.18
N LEU A 53 59.93 -11.68 -0.96
CA LEU A 53 58.55 -11.54 -0.48
C LEU A 53 58.04 -12.74 0.34
N ALA A 54 58.60 -13.94 0.11
CA ALA A 54 58.25 -15.16 0.84
C ALA A 54 59.01 -15.34 2.16
N THR A 55 60.20 -14.75 2.28
CA THR A 55 61.07 -14.78 3.47
C THR A 55 61.08 -13.47 4.26
N ALA A 56 60.27 -12.49 3.83
CA ALA A 56 60.15 -11.17 4.41
C ALA A 56 59.82 -11.18 5.92
N ARG A 57 60.47 -10.28 6.67
CA ARG A 57 60.24 -10.08 8.11
C ARG A 57 58.79 -9.71 8.38
N ALA A 58 58.10 -10.49 9.20
CA ALA A 58 56.72 -10.21 9.57
C ALA A 58 56.64 -9.05 10.59
N VAL A 59 56.22 -7.88 10.13
CA VAL A 59 55.93 -6.69 10.96
C VAL A 59 54.55 -6.78 11.61
N GLY A 60 53.59 -7.44 10.94
CA GLY A 60 52.19 -7.47 11.37
C GLY A 60 51.44 -6.19 10.97
N THR A 61 50.35 -5.89 11.68
CA THR A 61 49.52 -4.71 11.40
C THR A 61 50.09 -3.46 12.07
N LEU A 62 50.29 -2.38 11.30
CA LEU A 62 50.78 -1.11 11.81
C LEU A 62 49.67 -0.39 12.61
N THR A 63 49.68 -0.57 13.94
CA THR A 63 48.81 0.14 14.90
C THR A 63 49.54 1.28 15.63
N ALA A 64 50.86 1.34 15.50
CA ALA A 64 51.76 2.37 15.99
C ALA A 64 53.05 2.32 15.15
N THR A 65 53.93 3.30 15.30
CA THR A 65 55.25 3.29 14.63
C THR A 65 56.06 2.07 15.05
N GLN A 66 56.52 1.28 14.07
CA GLN A 66 57.42 0.15 14.25
C GLN A 66 58.81 0.52 13.73
N SER A 67 59.85 0.23 14.51
CA SER A 67 61.23 0.55 14.17
C SER A 67 62.11 -0.69 14.17
N PHE A 68 62.97 -0.79 13.17
CA PHE A 68 63.87 -1.93 12.93
C PHE A 68 65.29 -1.45 12.65
N SER A 69 66.26 -2.31 12.91
CA SER A 69 67.64 -2.12 12.47
C SER A 69 68.17 -3.44 11.93
N ASP A 70 68.84 -3.35 10.79
CA ASP A 70 69.44 -4.45 10.01
C ASP A 70 70.51 -3.85 9.09
N TRP A 71 70.94 -4.55 8.05
CA TRP A 71 71.98 -4.13 7.13
C TRP A 71 71.73 -4.66 5.71
N VAL A 72 72.21 -3.95 4.70
CA VAL A 72 72.25 -4.43 3.31
C VAL A 72 73.65 -4.24 2.72
N GLY A 73 74.01 -5.04 1.73
CA GLY A 73 75.30 -4.97 1.07
C GLY A 73 75.56 -6.05 0.03
N SER A 74 76.85 -6.32 -0.19
CA SER A 74 77.39 -7.22 -1.21
C SER A 74 77.06 -8.71 -1.02
N VAL A 75 76.75 -9.14 0.21
CA VAL A 75 76.28 -10.49 0.53
C VAL A 75 74.77 -10.51 0.76
N ASP A 76 74.23 -9.43 1.33
CA ASP A 76 72.84 -9.33 1.78
C ASP A 76 72.09 -8.27 0.96
N THR A 77 71.48 -8.69 -0.13
CA THR A 77 71.15 -7.78 -1.24
C THR A 77 69.79 -7.11 -1.14
N ASN A 78 68.90 -7.59 -0.25
CA ASN A 78 67.53 -7.11 -0.13
C ASN A 78 66.94 -7.44 1.25
N ASP A 79 66.32 -6.46 1.89
CA ASP A 79 65.62 -6.69 3.16
C ASP A 79 64.14 -6.41 2.96
N TYR A 80 63.32 -7.47 2.95
CA TYR A 80 61.87 -7.33 2.80
C TYR A 80 61.17 -7.33 4.16
N TYR A 81 60.29 -6.35 4.37
CA TYR A 81 59.46 -6.19 5.57
C TYR A 81 57.98 -6.27 5.17
N LYS A 82 57.28 -7.30 5.63
CA LYS A 82 55.87 -7.55 5.35
C LYS A 82 54.99 -6.96 6.45
N PHE A 83 54.17 -5.97 6.09
CA PHE A 83 53.26 -5.29 7.02
C PHE A 83 51.83 -5.24 6.48
N ASN A 84 50.88 -5.04 7.38
CA ASN A 84 49.47 -4.82 7.04
C ASN A 84 49.04 -3.41 7.45
N VAL A 85 48.20 -2.80 6.63
CA VAL A 85 47.41 -1.61 6.95
C VAL A 85 45.98 -2.10 7.25
N GLY A 86 45.44 -1.73 8.42
CA GLY A 86 44.17 -2.29 8.91
C GLY A 86 42.91 -1.62 8.35
N THR A 87 42.97 -0.30 8.20
CA THR A 87 41.94 0.58 7.61
C THR A 87 42.64 1.63 6.76
N GLN A 88 41.93 2.38 5.90
CA GLN A 88 42.58 3.36 5.03
C GLN A 88 43.42 4.36 5.86
N SER A 89 44.71 4.51 5.53
CA SER A 89 45.71 5.15 6.40
C SER A 89 46.70 6.01 5.63
N ASN A 90 47.13 7.11 6.25
CA ASN A 90 48.33 7.83 5.88
C ASN A 90 49.56 7.04 6.35
N PHE A 91 50.21 6.35 5.41
CA PHE A 91 51.44 5.60 5.63
C PHE A 91 52.67 6.51 5.46
N SER A 92 53.65 6.32 6.34
CA SER A 92 54.98 6.92 6.25
C SER A 92 56.07 5.89 6.55
N LEU A 93 57.13 5.95 5.76
CA LEU A 93 58.36 5.17 5.89
C LEU A 93 59.54 6.15 5.98
N SER A 94 60.53 5.82 6.81
CA SER A 94 61.83 6.48 6.77
C SER A 94 62.98 5.47 6.96
N LEU A 95 64.04 5.62 6.17
CA LEU A 95 65.30 4.88 6.30
C LEU A 95 66.39 5.85 6.77
N THR A 96 67.13 5.50 7.81
CA THR A 96 68.08 6.38 8.50
C THR A 96 69.36 5.65 8.90
N GLY A 97 70.37 6.37 9.38
CA GLY A 97 71.58 5.76 9.96
C GLY A 97 72.53 5.10 8.96
N LEU A 98 72.41 5.45 7.67
CA LEU A 98 73.22 4.89 6.59
C LEU A 98 74.70 5.26 6.71
N SER A 99 75.59 4.28 6.47
CA SER A 99 77.04 4.43 6.33
C SER A 99 77.52 4.30 4.89
N ALA A 100 76.69 3.75 4.01
CA ALA A 100 76.87 3.70 2.55
C ALA A 100 75.50 3.86 1.86
N ASP A 101 75.44 3.80 0.52
CA ASP A 101 74.28 4.21 -0.26
C ASP A 101 73.25 3.07 -0.39
N ALA A 102 71.99 3.30 0.01
CA ALA A 102 70.92 2.30 -0.02
C ALA A 102 69.53 2.94 -0.25
N ASP A 103 68.79 2.34 -1.19
CA ASP A 103 67.45 2.76 -1.62
C ASP A 103 66.35 2.09 -0.78
N VAL A 104 65.11 2.59 -0.91
CA VAL A 104 63.93 1.88 -0.40
C VAL A 104 62.72 1.94 -1.34
N GLU A 105 62.07 0.79 -1.52
CA GLU A 105 60.81 0.62 -2.24
C GLU A 105 59.64 0.34 -1.29
N LEU A 106 58.46 0.83 -1.67
CA LEU A 106 57.15 0.40 -1.15
C LEU A 106 56.44 -0.40 -2.24
N LEU A 107 56.04 -1.64 -1.93
CA LEU A 107 55.45 -2.61 -2.84
C LEU A 107 54.04 -3.04 -2.37
N ASN A 108 53.18 -3.42 -3.31
CA ASN A 108 51.88 -4.03 -3.01
C ASN A 108 52.01 -5.52 -2.64
N SER A 109 50.88 -6.17 -2.32
CA SER A 109 50.80 -7.59 -1.97
C SER A 109 51.36 -8.56 -3.03
N SER A 110 51.43 -8.14 -4.30
CA SER A 110 51.99 -8.89 -5.44
C SER A 110 53.44 -8.53 -5.77
N GLY A 111 54.09 -7.67 -4.98
CA GLY A 111 55.46 -7.21 -5.22
C GLY A 111 55.60 -6.06 -6.23
N ILE A 112 54.51 -5.47 -6.70
CA ILE A 112 54.54 -4.36 -7.67
C ILE A 112 54.82 -3.05 -6.92
N ARG A 113 55.78 -2.26 -7.42
CA ARG A 113 56.21 -0.98 -6.85
C ARG A 113 55.07 0.07 -6.85
N ILE A 114 54.74 0.58 -5.67
CA ILE A 114 53.83 1.71 -5.42
C ILE A 114 54.62 3.02 -5.35
N ALA A 115 55.77 3.00 -4.68
CA ALA A 115 56.65 4.14 -4.50
C ALA A 115 58.10 3.70 -4.28
N ILE A 116 59.03 4.64 -4.39
CA ILE A 116 60.46 4.44 -4.22
C ILE A 116 61.09 5.75 -3.75
N SER A 117 62.17 5.68 -3.00
CA SER A 117 63.07 6.79 -2.65
C SER A 117 64.51 6.33 -2.92
N GLN A 118 65.33 7.24 -3.48
CA GLN A 118 66.70 6.97 -3.94
C GLN A 118 67.62 8.20 -3.76
N ASN A 119 67.76 8.74 -2.54
CA ASN A 119 68.63 9.92 -2.31
C ASN A 119 70.09 9.50 -2.09
N CYS A 120 70.96 9.88 -3.02
CA CYS A 120 72.35 9.43 -3.05
C CYS A 120 73.15 9.66 -1.75
N GLY A 121 74.12 8.78 -1.52
CA GLY A 121 75.05 8.81 -0.39
C GLY A 121 74.43 8.31 0.90
N THR A 122 74.79 8.94 2.02
CA THR A 122 74.25 8.61 3.36
C THR A 122 73.05 9.51 3.71
N THR A 123 72.24 9.87 2.72
CA THR A 123 71.02 10.66 2.91
C THR A 123 69.94 9.74 3.50
N SER A 124 68.95 10.30 4.22
CA SER A 124 67.85 9.49 4.76
C SER A 124 66.69 9.39 3.77
N GLU A 125 66.23 8.17 3.51
CA GLU A 125 65.09 7.93 2.60
C GLU A 125 63.76 8.18 3.30
N SER A 126 62.75 8.55 2.52
CA SER A 126 61.37 8.62 3.02
C SER A 126 60.31 8.41 1.94
N ILE A 127 59.21 7.77 2.30
CA ILE A 127 58.04 7.57 1.45
C ILE A 127 56.80 7.90 2.26
N THR A 128 55.91 8.74 1.73
CA THR A 128 54.57 9.00 2.29
C THR A 128 53.50 8.70 1.24
N ARG A 129 52.48 7.91 1.61
CA ARG A 129 51.36 7.52 0.72
C ARG A 129 50.11 7.25 1.54
N GLN A 130 48.94 7.54 0.99
CA GLN A 130 47.67 7.02 1.50
C GLN A 130 47.52 5.58 0.99
N LEU A 131 47.28 4.63 1.89
CA LEU A 131 47.15 3.20 1.59
C LEU A 131 45.79 2.70 2.12
N SER A 132 45.07 1.95 1.30
CA SER A 132 43.88 1.20 1.71
C SER A 132 44.22 0.05 2.65
N ALA A 133 43.22 -0.57 3.26
CA ALA A 133 43.43 -1.79 4.04
C ALA A 133 44.04 -2.90 3.16
N GLY A 134 45.08 -3.58 3.64
CA GLY A 134 45.77 -4.61 2.87
C GLY A 134 47.20 -4.93 3.33
N THR A 135 47.81 -5.91 2.65
CA THR A 135 49.21 -6.32 2.88
C THR A 135 50.15 -5.60 1.90
N TYR A 136 51.24 -5.08 2.44
CA TYR A 136 52.27 -4.33 1.73
C TYR A 136 53.66 -4.83 2.12
N TYR A 137 54.67 -4.49 1.33
CA TYR A 137 56.07 -4.75 1.65
C TYR A 137 56.89 -3.47 1.54
N ALA A 138 57.77 -3.22 2.51
CA ALA A 138 58.92 -2.34 2.30
C ALA A 138 60.11 -3.22 1.89
N ARG A 139 60.93 -2.74 0.96
CA ARG A 139 62.16 -3.41 0.51
C ARG A 139 63.32 -2.40 0.58
N VAL A 140 64.29 -2.64 1.45
CA VAL A 140 65.57 -1.94 1.45
C VAL A 140 66.55 -2.72 0.57
N TYR A 141 67.40 -2.04 -0.19
CA TYR A 141 68.47 -2.70 -0.97
C TYR A 141 69.66 -1.74 -1.18
N PRO A 142 70.90 -2.26 -1.35
CA PRO A 142 72.07 -1.41 -1.45
C PRO A 142 72.22 -0.84 -2.86
N TYR A 143 72.56 0.45 -2.96
CA TYR A 143 72.96 1.10 -4.21
C TYR A 143 74.49 1.09 -4.34
N SER A 144 75.24 1.38 -3.27
CA SER A 144 76.69 1.20 -3.25
C SER A 144 77.27 1.01 -1.85
N GLY A 145 78.10 -0.02 -1.70
CA GLY A 145 78.72 -0.40 -0.41
C GLY A 145 77.82 -1.25 0.48
N ASP A 146 78.37 -1.67 1.61
CA ASP A 146 77.64 -2.35 2.69
C ASP A 146 77.24 -1.30 3.74
N THR A 147 75.98 -1.31 4.20
CA THR A 147 75.47 -0.33 5.18
C THR A 147 74.50 -0.94 6.19
N THR A 148 74.66 -0.58 7.46
CA THR A 148 73.59 -0.70 8.46
C THR A 148 72.52 0.36 8.22
N TYR A 149 71.31 0.15 8.73
CA TYR A 149 70.24 1.16 8.68
C TYR A 149 69.29 1.07 9.89
N GLY A 150 68.52 2.13 10.09
CA GLY A 150 67.33 2.17 10.94
C GLY A 150 66.08 2.46 10.09
N LEU A 151 65.19 1.48 9.97
CA LEU A 151 63.92 1.59 9.23
C LEU A 151 62.79 1.90 10.20
N SER A 152 61.97 2.89 9.90
CA SER A 152 60.77 3.27 10.65
C SER A 152 59.54 3.20 9.74
N LEU A 153 58.48 2.52 10.21
CA LEU A 153 57.21 2.32 9.50
C LEU A 153 56.05 2.80 10.39
N ASN A 154 55.22 3.71 9.89
CA ASN A 154 53.99 4.14 10.55
C ASN A 154 52.82 4.14 9.57
N ALA A 155 51.64 3.74 10.04
CA ALA A 155 50.37 4.02 9.39
C ALA A 155 49.45 4.71 10.40
N THR A 156 48.94 5.88 10.04
CA THR A 156 47.95 6.62 10.84
C THR A 156 46.63 6.60 10.09
N ALA A 157 45.61 5.98 10.68
CA ALA A 157 44.28 5.86 10.06
C ALA A 157 43.70 7.22 9.65
N VAL A 158 43.04 7.26 8.50
CA VAL A 158 42.18 8.39 8.11
C VAL A 158 40.95 8.38 9.01
N ALA A 159 40.45 9.58 9.33
CA ALA A 159 39.25 9.79 10.14
C ALA A 159 38.34 10.81 9.41
N PRO A 160 37.06 10.51 9.14
CA PRO A 160 36.34 9.26 9.43
C PRO A 160 36.98 8.01 8.78
N VAL A 161 36.65 6.84 9.32
CA VAL A 161 37.22 5.57 8.83
C VAL A 161 36.33 5.03 7.72
N ASP A 162 36.84 5.06 6.50
CA ASP A 162 36.32 4.28 5.36
C ASP A 162 36.77 2.82 5.48
N ASN A 163 35.80 1.90 5.44
CA ASN A 163 35.97 0.46 5.33
C ASN A 163 35.13 -0.15 4.19
N ALA A 164 34.48 0.68 3.38
CA ALA A 164 33.57 0.27 2.34
C ALA A 164 34.21 0.53 0.97
N GLY A 165 33.43 0.89 -0.05
CA GLY A 165 33.99 0.96 -1.39
C GLY A 165 33.02 1.47 -2.43
N ASN A 166 33.49 2.45 -3.20
CA ASN A 166 32.73 3.21 -4.21
C ASN A 166 32.31 2.40 -5.46
N THR A 167 32.44 1.06 -5.46
CA THR A 167 32.00 0.22 -6.57
C THR A 167 31.51 -1.15 -6.10
N LEU A 168 30.65 -1.78 -6.90
CA LEU A 168 30.24 -3.20 -6.75
C LEU A 168 31.42 -4.18 -6.69
N ALA A 169 32.57 -3.84 -7.29
CA ALA A 169 33.77 -4.67 -7.30
C ALA A 169 34.66 -4.49 -6.07
N THR A 170 34.52 -3.38 -5.35
CA THR A 170 35.25 -3.05 -4.11
C THR A 170 34.36 -3.12 -2.86
N ALA A 171 33.11 -3.54 -3.01
CA ALA A 171 32.09 -3.51 -1.98
C ALA A 171 32.46 -4.34 -0.72
N ARG A 172 32.20 -3.77 0.46
CA ARG A 172 32.42 -4.41 1.78
C ARG A 172 31.66 -5.73 1.87
N ASN A 173 32.38 -6.86 1.97
CA ASN A 173 31.73 -8.17 2.00
C ASN A 173 31.19 -8.51 3.40
N VAL A 174 29.87 -8.48 3.53
CA VAL A 174 29.08 -8.79 4.73
C VAL A 174 28.88 -10.31 4.89
N GLY A 175 29.15 -11.11 3.85
CA GLY A 175 28.91 -12.55 3.84
C GLY A 175 27.41 -12.89 3.76
N THR A 176 27.02 -14.03 4.33
CA THR A 176 25.61 -14.46 4.36
C THR A 176 24.87 -13.83 5.54
N LEU A 177 23.69 -13.28 5.31
CA LEU A 177 22.83 -12.75 6.38
C LEU A 177 22.14 -13.88 7.14
N THR A 178 22.78 -14.40 8.19
CA THR A 178 22.22 -15.41 9.12
C THR A 178 21.71 -14.81 10.44
N ALA A 179 22.01 -13.53 10.68
CA ALA A 179 21.55 -12.72 11.80
C ALA A 179 21.66 -11.24 11.40
N THR A 180 21.15 -10.32 12.24
CA THR A 180 21.39 -8.88 12.05
C THR A 180 22.88 -8.57 12.17
N GLN A 181 23.45 -7.97 11.12
CA GLN A 181 24.79 -7.40 11.12
C GLN A 181 24.70 -5.88 11.06
N SER A 182 25.59 -5.19 11.78
CA SER A 182 25.62 -3.73 11.86
C SER A 182 27.02 -3.20 11.61
N PHE A 183 27.09 -2.10 10.86
CA PHE A 183 28.31 -1.44 10.41
C PHE A 183 28.23 0.06 10.65
N SER A 184 29.39 0.70 10.67
CA SER A 184 29.53 2.15 10.65
C SER A 184 30.66 2.53 9.70
N ASP A 185 30.42 3.58 8.93
CA ASP A 185 31.28 4.17 7.90
C ASP A 185 30.81 5.64 7.69
N TRP A 186 31.24 6.29 6.61
CA TRP A 186 30.97 7.71 6.32
C TRP A 186 30.90 7.95 4.82
N VAL A 187 29.95 8.76 4.37
CA VAL A 187 29.95 9.29 3.00
C VAL A 187 30.08 10.83 3.02
N GLY A 188 30.81 11.37 2.05
CA GLY A 188 31.12 12.79 1.97
C GLY A 188 31.75 13.22 0.64
N SER A 189 32.26 14.44 0.61
CA SER A 189 32.75 15.11 -0.60
C SER A 189 33.96 14.45 -1.25
N ALA A 190 34.67 13.57 -0.52
CA ALA A 190 35.76 12.74 -1.02
C ALA A 190 35.35 11.28 -1.28
N ASP A 191 34.14 10.89 -0.88
CA ASP A 191 33.71 9.49 -0.73
C ASP A 191 32.19 9.38 -0.93
N ILE A 192 31.76 9.19 -2.18
CA ILE A 192 30.37 9.48 -2.59
C ILE A 192 29.46 8.24 -2.47
N ASP A 193 30.05 7.04 -2.41
CA ASP A 193 29.34 5.78 -2.50
C ASP A 193 29.97 4.70 -1.61
N ASP A 194 29.15 4.09 -0.75
CA ASP A 194 29.51 2.91 0.03
C ASP A 194 28.69 1.70 -0.40
N TYR A 195 29.32 0.78 -1.11
CA TYR A 195 28.72 -0.50 -1.47
C TYR A 195 29.07 -1.58 -0.43
N TYR A 196 28.04 -2.32 0.00
CA TYR A 196 28.14 -3.51 0.84
C TYR A 196 27.60 -4.70 0.03
N SER A 197 28.36 -5.80 -0.07
CA SER A 197 27.92 -7.03 -0.73
C SER A 197 27.47 -8.05 0.31
N PHE A 198 26.29 -8.66 0.11
CA PHE A 198 25.74 -9.66 1.01
C PHE A 198 25.06 -10.81 0.26
N ASN A 199 24.94 -11.96 0.92
CA ASN A 199 24.35 -13.17 0.36
C ASN A 199 23.10 -13.60 1.14
N VAL A 200 22.14 -14.11 0.40
CA VAL A 200 20.89 -14.72 0.86
C VAL A 200 20.90 -16.16 0.34
N THR A 201 20.84 -17.16 1.22
CA THR A 201 20.98 -18.59 0.83
C THR A 201 19.67 -19.28 0.48
N THR A 202 18.57 -18.68 0.90
CA THR A 202 17.19 -19.20 0.92
C THR A 202 16.27 -18.00 0.75
N PRO A 203 15.11 -18.11 0.06
CA PRO A 203 14.19 -16.97 -0.06
C PRO A 203 13.90 -16.35 1.30
N SER A 204 14.09 -15.04 1.43
CA SER A 204 14.12 -14.34 2.72
C SER A 204 13.57 -12.93 2.62
N ASN A 205 12.91 -12.47 3.68
CA ASN A 205 12.60 -11.05 3.87
C ASN A 205 13.86 -10.35 4.38
N VAL A 206 14.45 -9.48 3.56
CA VAL A 206 15.64 -8.70 3.88
C VAL A 206 15.24 -7.31 4.32
N ASN A 207 15.85 -6.83 5.40
CA ASN A 207 15.68 -5.48 5.91
C ASN A 207 17.02 -4.77 5.97
N LEU A 208 17.07 -3.57 5.42
CA LEU A 208 18.17 -2.61 5.53
C LEU A 208 17.66 -1.39 6.32
N ASN A 209 18.45 -0.87 7.25
CA ASN A 209 18.15 0.40 7.94
C ASN A 209 19.41 1.25 8.07
N LEU A 210 19.36 2.51 7.65
CA LEU A 210 20.42 3.50 7.82
C LEU A 210 20.07 4.48 8.93
N THR A 211 21.04 4.83 9.77
CA THR A 211 20.82 5.60 11.01
C THR A 211 22.00 6.53 11.32
N GLY A 212 21.82 7.46 12.27
CA GLY A 212 22.92 8.30 12.78
C GLY A 212 23.33 9.48 11.89
N LEU A 213 22.52 9.81 10.89
CA LEU A 213 22.81 10.83 9.89
C LEU A 213 22.75 12.27 10.43
N SER A 214 23.68 13.11 9.94
CA SER A 214 23.70 14.57 10.09
C SER A 214 23.63 15.32 8.77
N ALA A 215 23.49 14.59 7.65
CA ALA A 215 23.39 15.11 6.29
C ALA A 215 22.44 14.21 5.46
N ASP A 216 22.30 14.51 4.17
CA ASP A 216 21.30 13.93 3.27
C ASP A 216 21.89 12.75 2.47
N VAL A 217 21.30 11.57 2.63
CA VAL A 217 21.83 10.29 2.15
C VAL A 217 20.70 9.43 1.59
N ASP A 218 20.99 8.75 0.49
CA ASP A 218 20.10 7.79 -0.15
C ASP A 218 20.56 6.36 0.12
N LEU A 219 19.63 5.48 0.48
CA LEU A 219 19.84 4.04 0.57
C LEU A 219 19.25 3.33 -0.65
N TYR A 220 20.05 2.50 -1.32
CA TYR A 220 19.62 1.67 -2.45
C TYR A 220 19.90 0.19 -2.19
N LEU A 221 18.93 -0.68 -2.51
CA LEU A 221 19.10 -2.13 -2.60
C LEU A 221 19.26 -2.52 -4.08
N LEU A 222 20.34 -3.20 -4.42
CA LEU A 222 20.72 -3.57 -5.79
C LEU A 222 20.83 -5.09 -5.97
N ASN A 223 20.57 -5.56 -7.19
CA ASN A 223 20.84 -6.93 -7.61
C ASN A 223 22.35 -7.14 -7.93
N SER A 224 22.71 -8.38 -8.29
CA SER A 224 24.08 -8.75 -8.65
C SER A 224 24.65 -8.07 -9.91
N SER A 225 23.82 -7.41 -10.73
CA SER A 225 24.23 -6.58 -11.87
C SER A 225 24.21 -5.08 -11.57
N GLY A 226 24.03 -4.67 -10.31
CA GLY A 226 23.99 -3.26 -9.90
C GLY A 226 22.68 -2.53 -10.22
N THR A 227 21.64 -3.25 -10.65
CA THR A 227 20.32 -2.68 -10.93
C THR A 227 19.55 -2.49 -9.63
N VAL A 228 18.96 -1.31 -9.44
CA VAL A 228 18.11 -1.01 -8.27
C VAL A 228 16.90 -1.95 -8.24
N ILE A 229 16.70 -2.58 -7.08
CA ILE A 229 15.50 -3.36 -6.71
C ILE A 229 14.54 -2.46 -5.93
N SER A 230 15.08 -1.70 -4.98
CA SER A 230 14.33 -0.78 -4.11
C SER A 230 15.25 0.35 -3.62
N SER A 231 14.67 1.47 -3.19
CA SER A 231 15.40 2.66 -2.77
C SER A 231 14.61 3.44 -1.71
N SER A 232 15.32 4.17 -0.86
CA SER A 232 14.78 4.98 0.22
C SER A 232 15.60 6.27 0.27
N ILE A 233 14.94 7.42 0.09
CA ILE A 233 15.58 8.68 -0.37
C ILE A 233 15.03 9.88 0.44
N TYR A 234 15.14 9.80 1.77
CA TYR A 234 14.34 10.59 2.72
C TYR A 234 15.12 11.68 3.48
N GLY A 235 15.99 12.41 2.79
CA GLY A 235 16.62 13.61 3.35
C GLY A 235 17.59 13.26 4.48
N THR A 236 17.56 14.05 5.57
CA THR A 236 18.35 13.77 6.78
C THR A 236 17.63 12.86 7.79
N THR A 237 16.71 12.00 7.35
CA THR A 237 15.97 11.06 8.21
C THR A 237 16.42 9.62 7.96
N SER A 238 16.32 8.77 8.98
CA SER A 238 16.81 7.38 8.91
C SER A 238 16.04 6.54 7.91
N GLU A 239 16.70 6.15 6.81
CA GLU A 239 16.11 5.30 5.77
C GLU A 239 15.90 3.86 6.26
N SER A 240 14.90 3.21 5.67
CA SER A 240 14.77 1.76 5.69
C SER A 240 14.29 1.22 4.34
N ILE A 241 14.64 -0.03 4.07
CA ILE A 241 14.16 -0.84 2.93
C ILE A 241 13.82 -2.23 3.47
N THR A 242 12.61 -2.70 3.18
CA THR A 242 12.23 -4.12 3.32
C THR A 242 11.96 -4.69 1.92
N SER A 243 12.46 -5.88 1.64
CA SER A 243 12.22 -6.57 0.35
C SER A 243 12.36 -8.07 0.49
N GLN A 244 11.45 -8.84 -0.10
CA GLN A 244 11.60 -10.29 -0.20
C GLN A 244 12.55 -10.63 -1.35
N LEU A 245 13.67 -11.27 -1.03
CA LEU A 245 14.72 -11.63 -1.99
C LEU A 245 14.82 -13.16 -2.14
N SER A 246 15.13 -13.59 -3.35
CA SER A 246 15.48 -14.99 -3.65
C SER A 246 16.89 -15.32 -3.14
N ALA A 247 17.27 -16.60 -3.18
CA ALA A 247 18.66 -16.98 -2.94
C ALA A 247 19.59 -16.35 -4.00
N GLY A 248 20.63 -15.63 -3.56
CA GLY A 248 21.53 -14.88 -4.45
C GLY A 248 22.44 -13.89 -3.71
N THR A 249 23.26 -13.18 -4.48
CA THR A 249 24.12 -12.08 -4.02
C THR A 249 23.48 -10.74 -4.36
N TYR A 250 23.47 -9.83 -3.39
CA TYR A 250 22.85 -8.52 -3.46
C TYR A 250 23.80 -7.46 -2.89
N TYR A 251 23.50 -6.20 -3.17
CA TYR A 251 24.26 -5.08 -2.63
C TYR A 251 23.35 -4.06 -1.95
N ALA A 252 23.79 -3.52 -0.82
CA ALA A 252 23.31 -2.24 -0.32
C ALA A 252 24.30 -1.16 -0.80
N ARG A 253 23.79 -0.05 -1.33
CA ARG A 253 24.57 1.14 -1.69
C ARG A 253 24.05 2.30 -0.85
N VAL A 254 24.90 2.86 -0.01
CA VAL A 254 24.68 4.12 0.69
C VAL A 254 25.31 5.21 -0.17
N ASN A 255 24.52 6.15 -0.67
CA ASN A 255 24.97 7.19 -1.59
C ASN A 255 24.76 8.58 -0.99
N ARG A 256 25.79 9.41 -1.06
CA ARG A 256 25.72 10.80 -0.64
C ARG A 256 24.84 11.63 -1.57
N TYR A 257 23.67 12.06 -1.09
CA TYR A 257 22.86 13.04 -1.79
C TYR A 257 23.36 14.47 -1.55
N SER A 258 23.49 14.91 -0.29
CA SER A 258 24.07 16.23 0.03
C SER A 258 24.68 16.33 1.43
N GLY A 259 25.80 17.06 1.54
CA GLY A 259 26.56 17.17 2.79
C GLY A 259 27.40 15.92 3.10
N ASP A 260 28.10 15.94 4.24
CA ASP A 260 29.08 14.90 4.60
C ASP A 260 28.70 14.33 5.99
N THR A 261 28.54 13.02 6.13
CA THR A 261 27.98 12.41 7.35
C THR A 261 28.47 10.98 7.61
N THR A 262 28.68 10.67 8.88
CA THR A 262 28.80 9.29 9.38
C THR A 262 27.44 8.63 9.39
N TYR A 263 27.39 7.30 9.36
CA TYR A 263 26.15 6.54 9.49
C TYR A 263 26.35 5.21 10.22
N GLY A 264 25.24 4.62 10.66
CA GLY A 264 25.13 3.23 11.09
C GLY A 264 24.18 2.46 10.18
N LEU A 265 24.71 1.52 9.41
CA LEU A 265 23.93 0.62 8.54
C LEU A 265 23.69 -0.70 9.27
N SER A 266 22.45 -1.20 9.23
CA SER A 266 22.11 -2.56 9.68
C SER A 266 21.45 -3.35 8.56
N LEU A 267 21.83 -4.62 8.44
CA LEU A 267 21.27 -5.58 7.48
C LEU A 267 20.80 -6.82 8.24
N ASN A 268 19.59 -7.30 7.96
CA ASN A 268 19.16 -8.63 8.38
C ASN A 268 18.40 -9.35 7.26
N ALA A 269 18.30 -10.67 7.37
CA ALA A 269 17.44 -11.50 6.56
C ALA A 269 16.68 -12.47 7.48
N THR A 270 15.40 -12.69 7.21
CA THR A 270 14.59 -13.72 7.84
C THR A 270 14.09 -14.67 6.77
N GLU A 271 14.46 -15.95 6.85
CA GLU A 271 14.03 -16.97 5.90
C GLU A 271 12.49 -17.03 5.82
N VAL A 272 11.93 -17.02 4.62
CA VAL A 272 10.54 -17.42 4.43
C VAL A 272 10.51 -18.94 4.27
N THR A 273 9.85 -19.63 5.20
CA THR A 273 9.67 -21.08 5.10
C THR A 273 8.92 -21.40 3.80
N PRO A 274 9.42 -22.30 2.94
CA PRO A 274 8.79 -22.57 1.66
C PRO A 274 7.44 -23.22 1.85
N THR A 275 6.37 -22.50 1.49
CA THR A 275 5.07 -23.11 1.18
C THR A 275 5.32 -24.26 0.19
N PRO A 276 4.78 -25.48 0.44
CA PRO A 276 5.07 -26.63 -0.42
C PRO A 276 4.67 -26.33 -1.86
N THR A 277 5.55 -26.67 -2.81
CA THR A 277 5.36 -26.44 -4.24
C THR A 277 3.95 -26.85 -4.67
N PRO A 278 3.18 -25.97 -5.34
CA PRO A 278 1.84 -26.33 -5.75
C PRO A 278 1.89 -27.48 -6.77
N THR A 279 1.40 -28.65 -6.34
CA THR A 279 0.57 -29.50 -7.21
C THR A 279 -0.34 -28.56 -8.01
N PRO A 280 -0.45 -28.67 -9.35
CA PRO A 280 -1.21 -27.72 -10.15
C PRO A 280 -2.62 -27.56 -9.57
N THR A 281 -2.85 -26.41 -8.92
CA THR A 281 -4.10 -26.12 -8.23
C THR A 281 -5.22 -26.30 -9.24
N PRO A 282 -6.29 -27.06 -8.95
CA PRO A 282 -7.48 -27.05 -9.79
C PRO A 282 -7.88 -25.58 -9.93
N THR A 283 -7.73 -25.02 -11.13
CA THR A 283 -7.71 -23.57 -11.32
C THR A 283 -9.08 -23.02 -10.97
N ASP A 284 -9.21 -22.51 -9.75
CA ASP A 284 -10.47 -21.97 -9.28
C ASP A 284 -10.76 -20.67 -10.02
N TRP A 285 -12.03 -20.27 -9.98
CA TRP A 285 -12.46 -19.08 -10.72
C TRP A 285 -11.72 -17.82 -10.22
N TYR A 286 -11.39 -17.74 -8.93
CA TYR A 286 -10.61 -16.65 -8.35
C TYR A 286 -9.25 -16.51 -9.06
N THR A 287 -8.43 -17.56 -9.09
CA THR A 287 -7.09 -17.55 -9.73
C THR A 287 -7.14 -17.43 -11.26
N GLN A 288 -8.31 -17.59 -11.88
CA GLN A 288 -8.49 -17.44 -13.35
C GLN A 288 -9.00 -16.07 -13.79
N ASN A 289 -9.65 -15.31 -12.90
CA ASN A 289 -10.40 -14.10 -13.29
C ASN A 289 -9.98 -12.86 -12.48
N LEU A 290 -9.30 -13.04 -11.36
CA LEU A 290 -8.76 -11.99 -10.51
C LEU A 290 -7.22 -11.93 -10.68
N VAL A 291 -6.62 -10.81 -10.31
CA VAL A 291 -5.21 -10.46 -10.58
C VAL A 291 -4.43 -10.21 -9.30
N ASP A 292 -5.02 -9.53 -8.31
CA ASP A 292 -4.36 -9.24 -7.04
C ASP A 292 -4.37 -10.45 -6.09
N ALA A 293 -3.24 -10.69 -5.43
CA ALA A 293 -3.03 -11.82 -4.55
C ALA A 293 -3.79 -11.73 -3.21
N GLN A 294 -4.02 -10.52 -2.69
CA GLN A 294 -4.74 -10.31 -1.42
C GLN A 294 -6.25 -10.46 -1.65
N ILE A 295 -6.82 -9.77 -2.65
CA ILE A 295 -8.22 -9.88 -3.04
C ILE A 295 -8.57 -11.32 -3.49
N ILE A 296 -7.69 -12.01 -4.23
CA ILE A 296 -7.83 -13.45 -4.54
C ILE A 296 -7.98 -14.28 -3.26
N THR A 297 -7.14 -14.01 -2.26
CA THR A 297 -7.06 -14.81 -1.02
C THR A 297 -8.21 -14.51 -0.08
N LEU A 298 -8.53 -13.23 0.13
CA LEU A 298 -9.63 -12.78 0.96
C LEU A 298 -10.98 -13.19 0.37
N THR A 299 -11.24 -12.91 -0.92
CA THR A 299 -12.51 -13.27 -1.56
C THR A 299 -12.74 -14.78 -1.52
N ARG A 300 -11.71 -15.60 -1.80
CA ARG A 300 -11.78 -17.06 -1.68
C ARG A 300 -12.16 -17.50 -0.26
N SER A 301 -11.59 -16.85 0.75
CA SER A 301 -11.85 -17.14 2.16
C SER A 301 -13.28 -16.81 2.55
N LEU A 302 -13.73 -15.58 2.25
CA LEU A 302 -15.06 -15.08 2.61
C LEU A 302 -16.17 -15.87 1.90
N ALA A 303 -16.06 -16.08 0.59
CA ALA A 303 -17.04 -16.81 -0.21
C ALA A 303 -17.01 -18.35 -0.05
N THR A 304 -16.45 -18.88 1.05
CA THR A 304 -16.38 -20.32 1.33
C THR A 304 -17.78 -20.94 1.53
N ASP A 305 -18.75 -20.17 2.03
CA ASP A 305 -20.16 -20.58 2.15
C ASP A 305 -20.96 -20.44 0.85
N GLY A 306 -20.34 -19.92 -0.22
CA GLY A 306 -20.98 -19.61 -1.51
C GLY A 306 -21.73 -18.28 -1.53
N ASN A 307 -21.52 -17.40 -0.55
CA ASN A 307 -22.17 -16.10 -0.41
C ASN A 307 -21.14 -14.95 -0.33
N LEU A 308 -21.52 -13.76 -0.79
CA LEU A 308 -20.80 -12.51 -0.51
C LEU A 308 -21.81 -11.53 0.11
N SER A 309 -21.77 -11.41 1.43
CA SER A 309 -22.59 -10.47 2.18
C SER A 309 -22.10 -9.03 2.03
N ARG A 310 -22.88 -8.10 2.58
CA ARG A 310 -22.47 -6.70 2.75
C ARG A 310 -21.12 -6.58 3.46
N ASN A 311 -20.90 -7.37 4.50
CA ASN A 311 -19.70 -7.25 5.33
C ASN A 311 -18.47 -7.85 4.62
N ASP A 312 -18.68 -8.87 3.78
CA ASP A 312 -17.63 -9.46 2.96
C ASP A 312 -17.18 -8.47 1.88
N MET A 313 -18.14 -7.84 1.19
CA MET A 313 -17.84 -6.78 0.22
C MET A 313 -17.15 -5.57 0.86
N ILE A 314 -17.61 -5.11 2.04
CA ILE A 314 -16.93 -4.04 2.79
C ILE A 314 -15.49 -4.45 3.15
N SER A 315 -15.24 -5.72 3.46
CA SER A 315 -13.89 -6.23 3.75
C SER A 315 -13.02 -6.22 2.49
N ILE A 316 -13.54 -6.72 1.35
CA ILE A 316 -12.83 -6.72 0.05
C ILE A 316 -12.53 -5.29 -0.43
N PHE A 317 -13.48 -4.35 -0.29
CA PHE A 317 -13.24 -2.92 -0.57
C PHE A 317 -12.24 -2.25 0.40
N ARG A 318 -11.89 -2.88 1.52
CA ARG A 318 -10.89 -2.39 2.48
C ARG A 318 -9.52 -3.07 2.36
N ASP A 319 -9.51 -4.29 1.86
CA ASP A 319 -8.33 -5.05 1.44
C ASP A 319 -7.70 -4.39 0.20
N ALA A 320 -8.56 -4.00 -0.75
CA ALA A 320 -8.27 -3.24 -1.97
C ALA A 320 -7.89 -1.76 -1.71
N LYS A 321 -7.05 -1.52 -0.70
CA LYS A 321 -6.44 -0.24 -0.30
C LYS A 321 -4.98 -0.46 0.08
N ASP A 322 -4.37 -1.56 -0.34
CA ASP A 322 -2.99 -1.83 0.04
C ASP A 322 -2.04 -0.88 -0.72
N GLY A 323 -0.88 -0.58 -0.16
CA GLY A 323 -0.03 0.52 -0.63
C GLY A 323 -0.60 1.95 -0.46
N GLY A 324 -1.86 2.13 -0.04
CA GLY A 324 -2.47 3.43 0.27
C GLY A 324 -3.11 4.17 -0.92
N VAL A 325 -3.17 3.53 -2.09
CA VAL A 325 -3.90 3.98 -3.29
C VAL A 325 -4.43 2.77 -4.05
N ILE A 326 -5.65 2.87 -4.57
CA ILE A 326 -6.31 1.79 -5.31
C ILE A 326 -5.61 1.62 -6.67
N ASP A 327 -4.96 0.49 -6.91
CA ASP A 327 -4.14 0.21 -8.09
C ASP A 327 -5.01 -0.27 -9.30
N ALA A 328 -4.36 -0.59 -10.42
CA ALA A 328 -5.05 -1.08 -11.62
C ALA A 328 -5.50 -2.55 -11.52
N SER A 329 -4.83 -3.35 -10.70
CA SER A 329 -5.11 -4.76 -10.42
C SER A 329 -6.32 -4.87 -9.49
N GLU A 330 -6.26 -4.20 -8.33
CA GLU A 330 -7.34 -4.11 -7.35
C GLU A 330 -8.64 -3.62 -7.99
N LEU A 331 -8.57 -2.52 -8.76
CA LEU A 331 -9.74 -1.97 -9.46
C LEU A 331 -10.29 -2.91 -10.54
N THR A 332 -9.44 -3.72 -11.18
CA THR A 332 -9.88 -4.75 -12.13
C THR A 332 -10.65 -5.85 -11.39
N ASP A 333 -10.16 -6.28 -10.24
CA ASP A 333 -10.74 -7.37 -9.46
C ASP A 333 -12.07 -6.98 -8.82
N LEU A 334 -12.15 -5.79 -8.20
CA LEU A 334 -13.41 -5.26 -7.67
C LEU A 334 -14.51 -5.21 -8.75
N ARG A 335 -14.16 -4.84 -9.99
CA ARG A 335 -15.09 -4.82 -11.13
C ARG A 335 -15.42 -6.21 -11.64
N THR A 336 -14.47 -7.15 -11.64
CA THR A 336 -14.71 -8.56 -11.98
C THR A 336 -15.65 -9.23 -10.98
N LEU A 337 -15.48 -8.98 -9.67
CA LEU A 337 -16.35 -9.51 -8.62
C LEU A 337 -17.80 -9.00 -8.77
N VAL A 338 -17.97 -7.69 -8.97
CA VAL A 338 -19.31 -7.08 -9.19
C VAL A 338 -19.98 -7.62 -10.45
N SER A 339 -19.26 -7.67 -11.58
CA SER A 339 -19.82 -8.14 -12.85
C SER A 339 -20.12 -9.65 -12.86
N ASN A 340 -19.43 -10.44 -12.02
CA ASN A 340 -19.69 -11.86 -11.81
C ASN A 340 -20.51 -12.13 -10.53
N SER A 341 -21.23 -11.15 -10.00
CA SER A 341 -22.03 -11.27 -8.76
C SER A 341 -23.06 -12.42 -8.77
N THR A 342 -23.50 -12.90 -9.94
CA THR A 342 -24.36 -14.09 -10.08
C THR A 342 -23.66 -15.42 -9.80
N ARG A 343 -22.32 -15.42 -9.65
CA ARG A 343 -21.53 -16.57 -9.18
C ARG A 343 -21.77 -16.86 -7.69
N PHE A 344 -22.15 -15.85 -6.92
CA PHE A 344 -22.30 -15.90 -5.48
C PHE A 344 -23.77 -15.75 -5.10
N THR A 345 -24.14 -16.29 -3.94
CA THR A 345 -25.32 -15.76 -3.24
C THR A 345 -24.97 -14.35 -2.80
N MET A 346 -25.79 -13.37 -3.15
CA MET A 346 -25.50 -11.95 -2.90
C MET A 346 -26.83 -11.20 -2.94
N ALA A 347 -27.18 -10.48 -1.89
CA ALA A 347 -28.43 -9.72 -1.87
C ALA A 347 -28.38 -8.60 -2.94
N ASP A 348 -29.50 -8.29 -3.59
CA ASP A 348 -29.53 -7.33 -4.72
C ASP A 348 -29.12 -5.92 -4.29
N SER A 349 -29.41 -5.54 -3.05
CA SER A 349 -28.84 -4.34 -2.42
C SER A 349 -27.31 -4.33 -2.45
N VAL A 350 -26.67 -5.43 -2.04
CA VAL A 350 -25.20 -5.55 -2.03
C VAL A 350 -24.64 -5.56 -3.45
N LYS A 351 -25.32 -6.21 -4.42
CA LYS A 351 -24.93 -6.16 -5.84
C LYS A 351 -24.90 -4.71 -6.35
N VAL A 352 -25.99 -3.98 -6.14
CA VAL A 352 -26.17 -2.61 -6.64
C VAL A 352 -25.22 -1.64 -5.94
N LEU A 353 -25.12 -1.69 -4.61
CA LEU A 353 -24.24 -0.80 -3.84
C LEU A 353 -22.76 -1.06 -4.14
N SER A 354 -22.34 -2.33 -4.28
CA SER A 354 -20.97 -2.67 -4.72
C SER A 354 -20.68 -2.16 -6.13
N ASN A 355 -21.66 -2.21 -7.04
CA ASN A 355 -21.53 -1.64 -8.37
C ASN A 355 -21.33 -0.12 -8.35
N LYS A 356 -22.05 0.60 -7.47
CA LYS A 356 -21.88 2.05 -7.29
C LYS A 356 -20.52 2.44 -6.70
N ILE A 357 -19.84 1.53 -5.98
CA ILE A 357 -18.45 1.73 -5.51
C ILE A 357 -17.44 1.39 -6.61
N ALA A 358 -17.47 0.17 -7.16
CA ALA A 358 -16.43 -0.34 -8.05
C ALA A 358 -16.46 0.25 -9.47
N ASN A 359 -17.65 0.54 -10.01
CA ASN A 359 -17.82 1.09 -11.35
C ASN A 359 -18.02 2.62 -11.27
N SER A 360 -19.21 3.11 -11.62
CA SER A 360 -19.52 4.53 -11.55
C SER A 360 -21.00 4.78 -11.23
N ASP A 361 -21.24 5.78 -10.39
CA ASP A 361 -22.55 6.39 -10.19
C ASP A 361 -22.42 7.92 -10.38
N VAL A 362 -23.51 8.58 -10.77
CA VAL A 362 -23.55 10.04 -10.91
C VAL A 362 -23.56 10.73 -9.54
N ALA A 363 -24.08 10.05 -8.51
CA ALA A 363 -24.09 10.52 -7.13
C ALA A 363 -22.68 10.71 -6.58
N ASN A 364 -21.78 9.76 -6.80
CA ASN A 364 -20.37 9.83 -6.35
C ASN A 364 -19.70 11.15 -6.77
N THR A 365 -19.97 11.62 -7.98
CA THR A 365 -19.45 12.90 -8.50
C THR A 365 -20.12 14.12 -7.85
N ARG A 366 -21.40 14.04 -7.47
CA ARG A 366 -22.14 15.15 -6.84
C ARG A 366 -21.78 15.36 -5.38
N SER A 367 -21.59 14.27 -4.62
CA SER A 367 -21.13 14.32 -3.23
C SER A 367 -19.65 14.71 -3.11
N GLY A 368 -18.96 14.99 -4.23
CA GLY A 368 -17.57 15.43 -4.28
C GLY A 368 -16.53 14.32 -4.12
N PHE A 369 -16.92 13.09 -3.78
CA PHE A 369 -16.01 11.96 -3.59
C PHE A 369 -15.39 11.46 -4.90
N GLY A 370 -16.12 11.54 -6.01
CA GLY A 370 -15.70 11.04 -7.31
C GLY A 370 -15.85 9.52 -7.47
N ASN A 371 -15.85 9.05 -8.73
CA ASN A 371 -15.88 7.63 -9.06
C ASN A 371 -14.49 6.99 -8.93
N LEU A 372 -14.44 5.67 -8.71
CA LEU A 372 -13.20 4.94 -8.44
C LEU A 372 -12.35 4.77 -9.72
N PHE A 373 -11.06 5.08 -9.64
CA PHE A 373 -10.07 4.92 -10.72
C PHE A 373 -8.70 4.48 -10.17
N ALA A 374 -7.81 3.99 -11.03
CA ALA A 374 -6.48 3.57 -10.59
C ALA A 374 -5.65 4.80 -10.20
N GLY A 375 -5.25 4.89 -8.94
CA GLY A 375 -4.75 6.10 -8.28
C GLY A 375 -5.78 6.83 -7.40
N SER A 376 -6.99 6.31 -7.22
CA SER A 376 -7.89 6.70 -6.12
C SER A 376 -7.20 6.47 -4.76
N SER A 377 -7.57 7.22 -3.72
CA SER A 377 -6.98 7.06 -2.38
C SER A 377 -7.87 6.27 -1.41
N ASP A 378 -7.27 5.74 -0.33
CA ASP A 378 -7.99 5.16 0.82
C ASP A 378 -9.17 6.00 1.30
N THR A 379 -8.98 7.31 1.36
CA THR A 379 -10.01 8.26 1.78
C THR A 379 -11.17 8.31 0.78
N GLN A 380 -10.90 8.20 -0.52
CA GLN A 380 -11.96 8.08 -1.52
C GLN A 380 -12.71 6.76 -1.37
N MET A 381 -12.01 5.66 -1.14
CA MET A 381 -12.63 4.34 -0.92
C MET A 381 -13.49 4.32 0.35
N GLU A 382 -12.99 4.79 1.50
CA GLU A 382 -13.77 4.87 2.74
C GLU A 382 -14.95 5.85 2.63
N ASN A 383 -14.84 6.93 1.86
CA ASN A 383 -15.98 7.82 1.59
C ASN A 383 -17.06 7.11 0.75
N LEU A 384 -16.68 6.27 -0.23
CA LEU A 384 -17.62 5.51 -1.06
C LEU A 384 -18.27 4.34 -0.28
N ILE A 385 -17.50 3.63 0.55
CA ILE A 385 -18.04 2.65 1.52
C ILE A 385 -18.98 3.37 2.51
N GLY A 386 -18.55 4.51 3.03
CA GLY A 386 -19.30 5.38 3.94
C GLY A 386 -20.66 5.78 3.36
N LYS A 387 -20.65 6.28 2.12
CA LYS A 387 -21.84 6.63 1.35
C LYS A 387 -22.77 5.42 1.14
N TRP A 388 -22.30 4.38 0.45
CA TRP A 388 -23.18 3.35 -0.08
C TRP A 388 -23.54 2.26 0.93
N PHE A 389 -22.60 1.86 1.79
CA PHE A 389 -22.84 0.80 2.76
C PHE A 389 -23.09 1.29 4.18
N LEU A 390 -22.52 2.42 4.61
CA LEU A 390 -22.64 2.88 6.00
C LEU A 390 -23.62 4.05 6.19
N GLY A 391 -24.12 4.65 5.10
CA GLY A 391 -25.09 5.75 5.13
C GLY A 391 -24.59 7.04 5.81
N THR A 392 -23.28 7.28 5.82
CA THR A 392 -22.65 8.44 6.47
C THR A 392 -22.70 9.71 5.61
N ASP A 393 -22.98 9.59 4.32
CA ASP A 393 -23.18 10.72 3.40
C ASP A 393 -24.62 11.21 3.46
N ARG A 394 -24.90 12.05 4.45
CA ARG A 394 -26.26 12.46 4.85
C ARG A 394 -26.76 13.65 4.01
N PRO A 395 -28.07 13.77 3.75
CA PRO A 395 -28.64 14.93 3.08
C PRO A 395 -28.30 16.26 3.74
N ASP A 396 -28.07 17.28 2.93
CA ASP A 396 -28.08 18.66 3.37
C ASP A 396 -29.45 19.05 3.96
N ALA A 397 -29.42 19.87 5.01
CA ALA A 397 -30.55 20.13 5.90
C ALA A 397 -30.34 21.43 6.71
N ASP A 398 -31.39 22.22 6.90
CA ASP A 398 -31.39 23.43 7.75
C ASP A 398 -31.25 23.14 9.26
N TYR A 399 -31.10 21.86 9.64
CA TYR A 399 -31.28 21.36 10.99
C TYR A 399 -30.16 20.41 11.41
N ALA A 400 -29.74 20.50 12.68
CA ALA A 400 -28.64 19.70 13.21
C ALA A 400 -29.01 18.21 13.31
N TYR A 401 -28.16 17.37 12.72
CA TYR A 401 -28.23 15.91 12.83
C TYR A 401 -27.96 15.42 14.26
N GLN A 402 -28.84 14.57 14.79
CA GLN A 402 -28.66 13.87 16.07
C GLN A 402 -28.85 12.37 15.89
N TYR A 403 -28.13 11.56 16.67
CA TYR A 403 -28.33 10.10 16.69
C TYR A 403 -29.67 9.78 17.36
N VAL A 404 -30.59 9.12 16.64
CA VAL A 404 -31.95 8.89 17.13
C VAL A 404 -32.11 7.49 17.73
N SER A 405 -32.50 7.42 19.00
CA SER A 405 -32.96 6.22 19.72
C SER A 405 -34.30 5.71 19.17
N GLY A 406 -34.64 4.43 19.41
CA GLY A 406 -35.90 3.81 18.97
C GLY A 406 -35.70 2.59 18.07
N SER A 407 -36.77 2.14 17.42
CA SER A 407 -36.80 0.96 16.53
C SER A 407 -37.26 1.36 15.13
N LEU A 408 -36.89 0.60 14.11
CA LEU A 408 -37.38 0.83 12.75
C LEU A 408 -38.91 0.81 12.70
N PHE A 409 -39.49 -0.24 13.27
CA PHE A 409 -40.91 -0.39 13.58
C PHE A 409 -41.04 -0.69 15.10
N GLN A 410 -42.06 -0.15 15.77
CA GLN A 410 -42.35 -0.31 17.20
C GLN A 410 -43.72 -0.94 17.42
N ASN A 411 -44.77 -0.40 16.79
CA ASN A 411 -46.17 -0.81 17.04
C ASN A 411 -46.81 -1.53 15.86
N GLY A 412 -46.08 -1.67 14.76
CA GLY A 412 -46.59 -2.14 13.47
C GLY A 412 -47.00 -0.96 12.59
N LEU A 413 -46.73 -1.10 11.29
CA LEU A 413 -46.93 -0.04 10.30
C LEU A 413 -48.35 0.54 10.33
N SER A 414 -48.45 1.86 10.47
CA SER A 414 -49.72 2.58 10.46
C SER A 414 -49.64 3.87 9.64
N ALA A 415 -50.77 4.25 9.04
CA ALA A 415 -50.95 5.62 8.54
C ALA A 415 -50.70 6.67 9.64
N ASN A 416 -50.96 6.31 10.91
CA ASN A 416 -50.80 7.20 12.05
C ASN A 416 -49.35 7.47 12.46
N ASP A 417 -48.38 6.72 11.95
CA ASP A 417 -46.95 6.98 12.20
C ASP A 417 -46.49 8.23 11.42
N VAL A 418 -47.20 8.56 10.34
CA VAL A 418 -46.81 9.56 9.36
C VAL A 418 -47.25 10.96 9.77
N TYR A 419 -46.26 11.78 10.12
CA TYR A 419 -46.37 13.22 10.36
C TYR A 419 -45.35 13.95 9.48
N GLN A 420 -45.79 14.87 8.63
CA GLN A 420 -44.92 15.74 7.83
C GLN A 420 -44.22 16.78 8.73
N GLY A 421 -42.96 17.11 8.40
CA GLY A 421 -42.22 18.21 9.04
C GLY A 421 -42.02 19.43 8.16
N ALA A 422 -40.89 20.11 8.33
CA ALA A 422 -40.53 21.37 7.69
C ALA A 422 -39.98 21.22 6.26
N VAL A 423 -40.66 20.44 5.41
CA VAL A 423 -40.30 20.25 3.98
C VAL A 423 -41.57 20.11 3.14
N GLY A 424 -41.59 20.66 1.93
CA GLY A 424 -42.69 20.60 0.96
C GLY A 424 -42.96 19.23 0.32
N ASP A 425 -42.71 18.12 1.02
CA ASP A 425 -42.74 16.76 0.47
C ASP A 425 -44.13 16.08 0.45
N CYS A 426 -45.22 16.75 0.86
CA CYS A 426 -46.53 16.17 1.19
C CYS A 426 -47.04 14.98 0.35
N TYR A 427 -46.79 14.99 -0.96
CA TYR A 427 -47.09 13.92 -1.91
C TYR A 427 -46.42 12.58 -1.55
N TYR A 428 -45.24 12.62 -0.95
CA TYR A 428 -44.46 11.48 -0.47
C TYR A 428 -45.08 10.90 0.81
N VAL A 429 -45.09 11.66 1.91
CA VAL A 429 -45.69 11.22 3.18
C VAL A 429 -47.18 10.83 3.07
N ALA A 430 -48.02 11.57 2.35
CA ALA A 430 -49.44 11.19 2.17
C ALA A 430 -49.61 9.85 1.41
N THR A 431 -48.65 9.52 0.53
CA THR A 431 -48.60 8.23 -0.14
C THR A 431 -48.05 7.14 0.78
N LEU A 432 -47.00 7.40 1.54
CA LEU A 432 -46.48 6.45 2.55
C LEU A 432 -47.57 6.05 3.56
N ALA A 433 -48.37 7.00 4.04
CA ALA A 433 -49.50 6.72 4.92
C ALA A 433 -50.55 5.79 4.26
N SER A 434 -50.81 5.99 2.96
CA SER A 434 -51.72 5.14 2.19
C SER A 434 -51.17 3.74 1.95
N ILE A 435 -49.87 3.60 1.65
CA ILE A 435 -49.21 2.29 1.50
C ILE A 435 -49.19 1.56 2.85
N ALA A 436 -48.87 2.23 3.96
CA ALA A 436 -48.91 1.64 5.30
C ALA A 436 -50.32 1.16 5.69
N GLN A 437 -51.38 1.88 5.27
CA GLN A 437 -52.76 1.51 5.54
C GLN A 437 -53.24 0.30 4.71
N GLU A 438 -52.97 0.30 3.39
CA GLU A 438 -53.59 -0.64 2.45
C GLU A 438 -52.68 -1.81 2.05
N LYS A 439 -51.36 -1.63 2.14
CA LYS A 439 -50.32 -2.55 1.63
C LYS A 439 -49.03 -2.50 2.49
N PRO A 440 -49.09 -2.65 3.83
CA PRO A 440 -47.95 -2.43 4.73
C PRO A 440 -46.68 -3.22 4.36
N ASP A 441 -46.84 -4.46 3.88
CA ASP A 441 -45.75 -5.32 3.38
C ASP A 441 -44.82 -4.62 2.37
N TYR A 442 -45.31 -3.66 1.59
CA TYR A 442 -44.49 -2.93 0.61
C TYR A 442 -43.56 -1.90 1.27
N ILE A 443 -43.94 -1.36 2.45
CA ILE A 443 -43.04 -0.58 3.31
C ILE A 443 -42.11 -1.50 4.09
N GLN A 444 -42.63 -2.61 4.65
CA GLN A 444 -41.80 -3.52 5.44
C GLN A 444 -40.67 -4.12 4.58
N ASN A 445 -40.99 -4.59 3.37
CA ASN A 445 -40.02 -5.09 2.38
C ASN A 445 -39.34 -3.96 1.55
N MET A 446 -39.50 -2.69 1.96
CA MET A 446 -38.65 -1.59 1.48
C MET A 446 -37.32 -1.54 2.22
N PHE A 447 -37.31 -1.98 3.49
CA PHE A 447 -36.15 -1.87 4.38
C PHE A 447 -35.39 -3.18 4.53
N THR A 448 -34.08 -3.06 4.75
CA THR A 448 -33.22 -4.08 5.33
C THR A 448 -32.48 -3.43 6.50
N ASP A 449 -32.71 -3.92 7.72
CA ASP A 449 -31.85 -3.58 8.87
C ASP A 449 -30.53 -4.33 8.69
N ASN A 450 -29.42 -3.58 8.61
CA ASN A 450 -28.10 -4.17 8.37
C ASN A 450 -27.45 -4.72 9.66
N GLY A 451 -28.12 -4.57 10.82
CA GLY A 451 -27.66 -5.06 12.14
C GLY A 451 -26.59 -4.20 12.81
N ASP A 452 -26.12 -3.12 12.15
CA ASP A 452 -25.03 -2.25 12.60
C ASP A 452 -25.44 -0.80 12.83
N ASN A 453 -26.74 -0.55 13.02
CA ASN A 453 -27.38 0.78 13.08
C ASN A 453 -27.41 1.55 11.75
N THR A 454 -27.36 0.82 10.64
CA THR A 454 -27.67 1.34 9.31
C THR A 454 -28.81 0.56 8.66
N PHE A 455 -29.60 1.21 7.81
CA PHE A 455 -30.74 0.59 7.12
C PHE A 455 -30.62 0.81 5.61
N THR A 456 -30.70 -0.27 4.85
CA THR A 456 -30.75 -0.20 3.39
C THR A 456 -32.20 -0.05 2.94
N VAL A 457 -32.48 0.94 2.09
CA VAL A 457 -33.83 1.29 1.62
C VAL A 457 -33.90 1.11 0.11
N ARG A 458 -34.90 0.34 -0.34
CA ARG A 458 -35.14 -0.01 -1.75
C ARG A 458 -36.13 0.98 -2.37
N PHE A 459 -35.83 1.47 -3.57
CA PHE A 459 -36.76 2.19 -4.43
C PHE A 459 -36.84 1.54 -5.82
N TYR A 460 -37.83 1.92 -6.62
CA TYR A 460 -38.04 1.41 -7.97
C TYR A 460 -38.04 2.53 -9.03
N ARG A 461 -37.62 2.18 -10.25
CA ARG A 461 -37.84 2.95 -11.47
C ARG A 461 -38.13 1.99 -12.61
N ASN A 462 -39.28 2.13 -13.25
CA ASN A 462 -39.71 1.29 -14.37
C ASN A 462 -39.62 -0.23 -14.07
N GLY A 463 -39.88 -0.63 -12.82
CA GLY A 463 -39.77 -2.01 -12.33
C GLY A 463 -38.36 -2.46 -11.91
N VAL A 464 -37.31 -1.69 -12.20
CA VAL A 464 -35.94 -1.97 -11.74
C VAL A 464 -35.74 -1.41 -10.33
N ALA A 465 -35.13 -2.17 -9.43
CA ALA A 465 -34.81 -1.73 -8.07
C ALA A 465 -33.48 -0.97 -8.01
N ASP A 466 -33.41 0.03 -7.13
CA ASP A 466 -32.18 0.67 -6.68
C ASP A 466 -32.21 0.84 -5.15
N TYR A 467 -31.03 1.03 -4.55
CA TYR A 467 -30.82 0.99 -3.11
C TYR A 467 -29.95 2.14 -2.62
N VAL A 468 -30.22 2.57 -1.40
CA VAL A 468 -29.48 3.58 -0.64
C VAL A 468 -29.39 3.12 0.82
N THR A 469 -28.29 3.38 1.51
CA THR A 469 -28.17 3.12 2.96
C THR A 469 -28.24 4.41 3.76
N VAL A 470 -29.00 4.40 4.85
CA VAL A 470 -29.08 5.49 5.85
C VAL A 470 -28.54 5.06 7.19
N ASP A 471 -27.74 5.91 7.84
CA ASP A 471 -27.45 5.78 9.28
C ASP A 471 -28.57 6.35 10.17
N ARG A 472 -28.49 6.11 11.49
CA ARG A 472 -29.45 6.58 12.51
C ARG A 472 -29.42 8.07 12.85
N TYR A 473 -28.58 8.87 12.19
CA TYR A 473 -28.59 10.32 12.42
C TYR A 473 -29.71 10.95 11.59
N LEU A 474 -30.61 11.69 12.23
CA LEU A 474 -31.70 12.43 11.56
C LEU A 474 -31.69 13.91 11.99
N PRO A 475 -32.18 14.84 11.15
CA PRO A 475 -32.20 16.26 11.49
C PRO A 475 -33.21 16.58 12.59
N THR A 476 -32.80 17.42 13.56
CA THR A 476 -33.62 17.81 14.71
C THR A 476 -33.77 19.31 14.85
N ASN A 477 -34.95 19.73 15.31
CA ASN A 477 -35.17 21.11 15.77
C ASN A 477 -34.56 21.36 17.16
N LEU A 478 -34.52 22.62 17.59
CA LEU A 478 -33.91 23.05 18.86
C LEU A 478 -34.55 22.44 20.13
N SER A 479 -35.71 21.77 20.02
CA SER A 479 -36.34 21.00 21.11
C SER A 479 -36.02 19.50 21.05
N GLY A 480 -35.10 19.08 20.17
CA GLY A 480 -34.70 17.68 20.01
C GLY A 480 -35.76 16.79 19.38
N ARG A 481 -36.75 17.36 18.68
CA ARG A 481 -37.76 16.61 17.91
C ARG A 481 -37.37 16.57 16.43
N ALA A 482 -37.99 15.69 15.66
CA ALA A 482 -37.89 15.65 14.21
C ALA A 482 -38.05 17.06 13.60
N ALA A 483 -37.19 17.40 12.65
CA ALA A 483 -37.35 18.60 11.84
C ALA A 483 -38.24 18.34 10.60
N TYR A 484 -37.98 17.22 9.92
CA TYR A 484 -38.73 16.72 8.78
C TYR A 484 -39.70 15.61 9.25
N ALA A 485 -39.92 14.53 8.51
CA ALA A 485 -40.91 13.51 8.88
C ALA A 485 -40.74 12.98 10.31
N GLY A 486 -41.87 12.88 11.01
CA GLY A 486 -41.94 12.53 12.42
C GLY A 486 -41.68 11.05 12.71
N TRP A 487 -41.32 10.78 13.96
CA TRP A 487 -41.06 9.44 14.50
C TRP A 487 -41.87 9.14 15.78
N GLY A 488 -43.03 9.80 15.94
CA GLY A 488 -44.00 9.62 17.04
C GLY A 488 -43.58 10.10 18.43
N GLY A 489 -42.31 9.96 18.82
CA GLY A 489 -41.85 10.20 20.19
C GLY A 489 -41.56 11.66 20.58
N SER A 490 -41.15 11.84 21.83
CA SER A 490 -40.97 13.16 22.47
C SER A 490 -39.64 13.84 22.19
N SER A 491 -38.58 13.06 21.92
CA SER A 491 -37.21 13.54 21.65
C SER A 491 -36.41 12.50 20.87
N TYR A 492 -35.29 12.91 20.27
CA TYR A 492 -34.33 12.01 19.62
C TYR A 492 -33.77 10.93 20.55
N THR A 493 -33.74 11.19 21.86
CA THR A 493 -33.29 10.22 22.88
C THR A 493 -34.32 9.17 23.28
N SER A 494 -35.61 9.32 22.93
CA SER A 494 -36.65 8.37 23.35
C SER A 494 -36.47 6.98 22.72
N THR A 495 -36.54 5.93 23.54
CA THR A 495 -36.56 4.54 23.06
C THR A 495 -37.88 4.14 22.39
N THR A 496 -38.90 5.00 22.44
CA THR A 496 -40.24 4.77 21.85
C THR A 496 -40.40 5.34 20.44
N ASN A 497 -39.35 5.90 19.83
CA ASN A 497 -39.45 6.47 18.48
C ASN A 497 -39.63 5.36 17.43
N GLU A 498 -40.52 5.57 16.47
CA GLU A 498 -40.81 4.66 15.34
C GLU A 498 -40.22 5.29 14.08
N LEU A 499 -39.12 4.73 13.55
CA LEU A 499 -38.19 5.47 12.69
C LEU A 499 -38.44 5.34 11.18
N TRP A 500 -39.31 4.42 10.75
CA TRP A 500 -39.43 4.09 9.32
C TRP A 500 -39.79 5.28 8.43
N VAL A 501 -40.65 6.20 8.86
CA VAL A 501 -41.07 7.35 8.03
C VAL A 501 -39.88 8.28 7.78
N ALA A 502 -39.17 8.67 8.84
CA ALA A 502 -38.02 9.57 8.78
C ALA A 502 -36.81 8.96 8.05
N LEU A 503 -36.61 7.63 8.17
CA LEU A 503 -35.57 6.92 7.44
C LEU A 503 -35.92 6.73 5.96
N ALA A 504 -37.19 6.54 5.61
CA ALA A 504 -37.66 6.50 4.23
C ALA A 504 -37.47 7.86 3.53
N GLU A 505 -37.90 8.94 4.18
CA GLU A 505 -37.73 10.33 3.73
C GLU A 505 -36.24 10.69 3.53
N LYS A 506 -35.39 10.39 4.52
CA LYS A 506 -33.93 10.58 4.41
C LYS A 506 -33.33 9.83 3.22
N ALA A 507 -33.70 8.57 3.01
CA ALA A 507 -33.20 7.77 1.90
C ALA A 507 -33.72 8.28 0.54
N TYR A 508 -34.94 8.81 0.49
CA TYR A 508 -35.53 9.43 -0.71
C TYR A 508 -34.85 10.76 -1.08
N ALA A 509 -34.40 11.52 -0.07
CA ALA A 509 -33.56 12.71 -0.21
C ALA A 509 -32.13 12.38 -0.68
N GLN A 510 -31.49 11.34 -0.14
CA GLN A 510 -30.21 10.84 -0.68
C GLN A 510 -30.34 10.37 -2.13
N LEU A 511 -31.40 9.61 -2.44
CA LEU A 511 -31.65 9.11 -3.79
C LEU A 511 -31.85 10.23 -4.83
N ALA A 512 -32.15 11.47 -4.40
CA ALA A 512 -32.41 12.60 -5.29
C ALA A 512 -31.19 12.95 -6.15
N GLU A 513 -29.97 12.82 -5.61
CA GLU A 513 -28.74 13.18 -6.32
C GLU A 513 -28.43 12.23 -7.50
N SER A 514 -28.81 10.95 -7.37
CA SER A 514 -28.72 9.98 -8.47
C SER A 514 -29.72 10.26 -9.59
N GLY A 515 -30.65 11.20 -9.37
CA GLY A 515 -31.78 11.49 -10.24
C GLY A 515 -32.79 10.35 -10.33
N TRP A 516 -32.91 9.48 -9.31
CA TRP A 516 -33.87 8.36 -9.27
C TRP A 516 -35.21 8.72 -8.63
N SER A 517 -35.20 9.33 -7.44
CA SER A 517 -36.41 9.89 -6.81
C SER A 517 -36.85 11.20 -7.48
N ARG A 518 -35.87 12.05 -7.83
CA ARG A 518 -36.04 13.45 -8.23
C ARG A 518 -35.42 13.78 -9.59
N SER A 519 -35.23 15.06 -9.90
CA SER A 519 -34.62 15.53 -11.14
C SER A 519 -33.20 14.99 -11.31
N SER A 520 -32.75 14.80 -12.55
CA SER A 520 -31.33 14.54 -12.85
C SER A 520 -30.41 15.74 -12.57
N THR A 521 -30.93 16.83 -11.99
CA THR A 521 -30.18 18.00 -11.49
C THR A 521 -30.24 18.18 -9.97
N SER A 522 -30.95 17.31 -9.26
CA SER A 522 -31.07 17.37 -7.79
C SER A 522 -29.79 16.92 -7.08
N ASN A 523 -29.68 17.25 -5.79
CA ASN A 523 -28.57 16.97 -4.89
C ASN A 523 -29.02 16.08 -3.72
N ASN A 524 -28.07 15.71 -2.85
CA ASN A 524 -28.33 14.99 -1.61
C ASN A 524 -28.87 15.98 -0.57
N SER A 525 -30.16 16.31 -0.59
CA SER A 525 -30.76 17.37 0.23
C SER A 525 -32.26 17.18 0.48
N TYR A 526 -32.75 17.57 1.65
CA TYR A 526 -34.18 17.64 1.93
C TYR A 526 -34.92 18.71 1.10
N ALA A 527 -34.25 19.81 0.73
CA ALA A 527 -34.86 20.82 -0.13
C ALA A 527 -35.15 20.30 -1.55
N ASP A 528 -34.37 19.33 -2.03
CA ASP A 528 -34.51 18.78 -3.38
C ASP A 528 -35.72 17.83 -3.54
N ILE A 529 -36.32 17.35 -2.44
CA ILE A 529 -37.54 16.52 -2.47
C ILE A 529 -38.85 17.31 -2.46
N GLU A 530 -38.82 18.65 -2.34
CA GLU A 530 -40.03 19.48 -2.31
C GLU A 530 -40.85 19.44 -3.61
N GLY A 531 -42.18 19.33 -3.49
CA GLY A 531 -43.14 19.38 -4.59
C GLY A 531 -43.09 18.17 -5.52
N GLY A 532 -44.21 17.47 -5.69
CA GLY A 532 -44.26 16.25 -6.50
C GLY A 532 -45.65 15.65 -6.59
N TRP A 533 -45.72 14.42 -7.11
CA TRP A 533 -46.97 13.71 -7.35
C TRP A 533 -46.97 12.31 -6.73
N MET A 534 -48.08 11.95 -6.11
CA MET A 534 -48.29 10.66 -5.43
C MET A 534 -48.10 9.46 -6.37
N SER A 535 -48.38 9.62 -7.68
CA SER A 535 -48.19 8.59 -8.69
C SER A 535 -46.73 8.14 -8.81
N SER A 536 -45.79 9.09 -8.78
CA SER A 536 -44.35 8.78 -8.74
C SER A 536 -44.01 7.94 -7.51
N VAL A 537 -44.59 8.28 -6.35
CA VAL A 537 -44.26 7.65 -5.06
C VAL A 537 -44.84 6.25 -4.97
N ILE A 538 -46.07 6.00 -5.46
CA ILE A 538 -46.61 4.64 -5.59
C ILE A 538 -45.69 3.79 -6.47
N SER A 539 -45.24 4.32 -7.61
CA SER A 539 -44.33 3.61 -8.51
C SER A 539 -42.92 3.41 -7.92
N GLN A 540 -42.40 4.37 -7.15
CA GLN A 540 -41.04 4.33 -6.58
C GLN A 540 -40.96 3.49 -5.30
N VAL A 541 -41.95 3.57 -4.41
CA VAL A 541 -41.96 2.83 -3.14
C VAL A 541 -42.48 1.41 -3.35
N ALA A 542 -43.66 1.28 -3.96
CA ALA A 542 -44.36 0.00 -4.08
C ALA A 542 -44.12 -0.72 -5.43
N GLY A 543 -43.57 -0.06 -6.45
CA GLY A 543 -43.34 -0.67 -7.78
C GLY A 543 -44.62 -0.86 -8.61
N LEU A 544 -45.76 -0.41 -8.09
CA LEU A 544 -47.07 -0.59 -8.71
C LEU A 544 -47.28 0.44 -9.82
N GLY A 545 -47.95 0.00 -10.90
CA GLY A 545 -48.50 0.93 -11.89
C GLY A 545 -49.58 1.81 -11.25
N THR A 546 -49.84 2.98 -11.84
CA THR A 546 -50.78 3.95 -11.28
C THR A 546 -51.82 4.39 -12.30
N SER A 547 -52.95 4.87 -11.78
CA SER A 547 -53.97 5.57 -12.54
C SER A 547 -54.38 6.84 -11.78
N SER A 548 -54.90 7.83 -12.49
CA SER A 548 -55.40 9.07 -11.90
C SER A 548 -56.60 9.62 -12.65
N SER A 549 -57.42 10.40 -11.96
CA SER A 549 -58.53 11.17 -12.52
C SER A 549 -58.80 12.39 -11.67
N GLU A 550 -59.11 13.51 -12.30
CA GLU A 550 -59.79 14.61 -11.62
C GLU A 550 -61.22 14.18 -11.26
N ALA A 551 -61.73 14.64 -10.12
CA ALA A 551 -63.09 14.35 -9.65
C ALA A 551 -64.18 14.66 -10.69
N VAL A 552 -64.01 15.72 -11.50
CA VAL A 552 -64.94 16.11 -12.57
C VAL A 552 -65.06 15.07 -13.68
N ASN A 553 -64.08 14.16 -13.83
CA ASN A 553 -63.98 13.17 -14.91
C ASN A 553 -64.32 11.73 -14.45
N MET A 554 -64.70 11.53 -13.19
CA MET A 554 -65.11 10.24 -12.64
C MET A 554 -66.46 10.34 -11.90
N THR A 555 -66.99 9.21 -11.44
CA THR A 555 -68.24 9.16 -10.66
C THR A 555 -67.97 8.92 -9.17
N GLN A 556 -68.90 9.37 -8.33
CA GLN A 556 -68.88 9.07 -6.89
C GLN A 556 -68.77 7.56 -6.62
N THR A 557 -69.47 6.73 -7.38
CA THR A 557 -69.43 5.26 -7.25
C THR A 557 -68.05 4.69 -7.57
N GLN A 558 -67.33 5.23 -8.56
CA GLN A 558 -65.93 4.81 -8.79
C GLN A 558 -65.03 5.15 -7.61
N LEU A 559 -65.19 6.33 -6.98
CA LEU A 559 -64.39 6.69 -5.82
C LEU A 559 -64.75 5.86 -4.57
N ILE A 560 -66.04 5.58 -4.34
CA ILE A 560 -66.47 4.65 -3.28
C ILE A 560 -65.87 3.26 -3.51
N ASN A 561 -65.86 2.77 -4.75
CA ASN A 561 -65.25 1.48 -5.06
C ASN A 561 -63.74 1.48 -4.78
N LEU A 562 -63.01 2.55 -5.16
CA LEU A 562 -61.57 2.68 -4.84
C LEU A 562 -61.31 2.68 -3.32
N VAL A 563 -62.12 3.38 -2.52
CA VAL A 563 -62.02 3.36 -1.05
C VAL A 563 -62.24 1.97 -0.45
N ASN A 564 -62.90 1.04 -1.16
CA ASN A 564 -63.17 -0.33 -0.72
C ASN A 564 -62.36 -1.39 -1.48
N SER A 565 -61.24 -1.00 -2.13
CA SER A 565 -60.50 -1.85 -3.08
C SER A 565 -59.17 -2.41 -2.60
N ASN A 566 -58.70 -2.01 -1.40
CA ASN A 566 -57.32 -2.23 -0.93
C ASN A 566 -56.24 -1.69 -1.90
N GLN A 567 -56.58 -0.74 -2.78
CA GLN A 567 -55.64 0.01 -3.61
C GLN A 567 -55.13 1.23 -2.84
N VAL A 568 -53.84 1.53 -2.96
CA VAL A 568 -53.25 2.77 -2.43
C VAL A 568 -54.01 3.94 -3.06
N LEU A 569 -54.52 4.88 -2.27
CA LEU A 569 -55.45 5.92 -2.71
C LEU A 569 -55.17 7.28 -2.05
N THR A 570 -54.93 8.29 -2.88
CA THR A 570 -54.62 9.67 -2.48
C THR A 570 -55.41 10.67 -3.31
N VAL A 571 -55.51 11.91 -2.83
CA VAL A 571 -56.02 13.06 -3.59
C VAL A 571 -55.09 14.26 -3.42
N GLY A 572 -54.78 14.93 -4.53
CA GLY A 572 -54.04 16.19 -4.57
C GLY A 572 -54.93 17.34 -5.00
N PHE A 573 -54.69 18.53 -4.44
CA PHE A 573 -55.40 19.76 -4.79
C PHE A 573 -54.42 20.80 -5.31
N VAL A 574 -54.56 21.20 -6.59
CA VAL A 574 -53.68 22.19 -7.25
C VAL A 574 -54.38 23.54 -7.45
N ASP A 575 -55.66 23.49 -7.79
CA ASP A 575 -56.52 24.65 -8.07
C ASP A 575 -57.70 24.75 -7.07
N ALA A 576 -57.49 24.38 -5.79
CA ALA A 576 -58.50 24.53 -4.74
C ALA A 576 -58.73 26.03 -4.41
N ALA A 577 -59.55 26.68 -5.22
CA ALA A 577 -59.88 28.09 -5.15
C ALA A 577 -60.74 28.49 -3.94
N ASP A 578 -61.29 27.52 -3.21
CA ASP A 578 -62.12 27.73 -2.02
C ASP A 578 -61.44 27.15 -0.76
N ASN A 579 -60.87 28.05 0.06
CA ASN A 579 -60.24 27.71 1.32
C ASN A 579 -61.21 27.60 2.50
N THR A 580 -62.51 27.90 2.31
CA THR A 580 -63.53 27.81 3.38
C THR A 580 -63.85 26.37 3.76
N LEU A 581 -63.53 25.41 2.87
CA LEU A 581 -63.74 23.98 3.06
C LEU A 581 -62.63 23.28 3.86
N GLY A 582 -61.67 24.02 4.43
CA GLY A 582 -60.62 23.50 5.32
C GLY A 582 -59.45 22.75 4.64
N VAL A 583 -59.67 22.27 3.41
CA VAL A 583 -58.67 21.72 2.49
C VAL A 583 -57.58 22.76 2.19
N VAL A 584 -56.33 22.29 2.09
CA VAL A 584 -55.15 23.11 1.75
C VAL A 584 -54.87 22.99 0.25
N ASN A 585 -54.65 24.12 -0.42
CA ASN A 585 -54.24 24.11 -1.82
C ASN A 585 -52.73 23.86 -1.98
N GLY A 586 -52.33 23.19 -3.07
CA GLY A 586 -50.96 22.73 -3.29
C GLY A 586 -50.58 21.51 -2.43
N HIS A 587 -51.56 20.78 -1.89
CA HIS A 587 -51.35 19.76 -0.86
C HIS A 587 -51.93 18.39 -1.23
N ALA A 588 -51.37 17.34 -0.65
CA ALA A 588 -51.77 15.95 -0.86
C ALA A 588 -52.34 15.32 0.42
N TYR A 589 -53.38 14.48 0.25
CA TYR A 589 -54.10 13.79 1.31
C TYR A 589 -54.23 12.31 0.99
N THR A 590 -54.30 11.46 2.03
CA THR A 590 -54.77 10.07 1.89
C THR A 590 -56.29 10.05 1.96
N ILE A 591 -56.98 9.30 1.09
CA ILE A 591 -58.41 9.02 1.28
C ILE A 591 -58.50 7.69 2.06
N THR A 592 -59.06 7.72 3.27
CA THR A 592 -59.05 6.55 4.18
C THR A 592 -60.42 5.96 4.47
N ALA A 593 -61.52 6.68 4.20
CA ALA A 593 -62.88 6.17 4.42
C ALA A 593 -63.92 6.88 3.54
N TYR A 594 -65.09 6.25 3.41
CA TYR A 594 -66.32 6.87 2.92
C TYR A 594 -67.46 6.60 3.91
N ASN A 595 -68.07 7.66 4.43
CA ASN A 595 -69.18 7.57 5.36
C ASN A 595 -70.51 7.72 4.61
N ALA A 596 -71.23 6.61 4.45
CA ALA A 596 -72.52 6.59 3.76
C ALA A 596 -73.65 7.33 4.50
N THR A 597 -73.46 7.73 5.76
CA THR A 597 -74.49 8.39 6.59
C THR A 597 -74.63 9.88 6.26
N ASN A 598 -73.50 10.55 5.98
CA ASN A 598 -73.41 11.97 5.64
C ASN A 598 -72.93 12.20 4.20
N GLY A 599 -72.47 11.16 3.50
CA GLY A 599 -72.00 11.22 2.11
C GLY A 599 -70.59 11.79 1.94
N THR A 600 -69.75 11.75 2.98
CA THR A 600 -68.38 12.31 2.94
C THR A 600 -67.31 11.25 2.74
N PHE A 601 -66.25 11.65 2.04
CA PHE A 601 -64.96 10.98 2.02
C PHE A 601 -64.06 11.60 3.10
N HIS A 602 -63.38 10.76 3.87
CA HIS A 602 -62.46 11.20 4.90
C HIS A 602 -61.04 11.38 4.32
N LEU A 603 -60.50 12.60 4.42
CA LEU A 603 -59.18 12.95 3.94
C LEU A 603 -58.22 13.09 5.12
N ARG A 604 -57.31 12.12 5.28
CA ARG A 604 -56.20 12.23 6.24
C ARG A 604 -55.14 13.19 5.70
N ASN A 605 -54.82 14.19 6.49
CA ASN A 605 -53.77 15.15 6.23
C ASN A 605 -52.41 14.58 6.71
N PRO A 606 -51.35 14.54 5.87
CA PRO A 606 -50.04 14.06 6.30
C PRO A 606 -49.43 14.88 7.46
N TRP A 607 -49.94 16.07 7.77
CA TRP A 607 -49.56 16.85 8.96
C TRP A 607 -50.04 16.20 10.29
N GLY A 608 -50.83 15.13 10.24
CA GLY A 608 -51.41 14.46 11.41
C GLY A 608 -52.36 15.34 12.24
N THR A 609 -52.80 16.46 11.65
CA THR A 609 -53.78 17.41 12.17
C THR A 609 -54.54 18.02 11.00
N ARG A 610 -55.76 18.51 11.23
CA ARG A 610 -56.64 19.07 10.18
C ARG A 610 -56.96 18.05 9.07
N ASP A 611 -57.32 16.84 9.47
CA ASP A 611 -58.08 15.92 8.63
C ASP A 611 -59.45 16.55 8.31
N VAL A 612 -60.05 16.18 7.17
CA VAL A 612 -61.29 16.83 6.70
C VAL A 612 -62.23 15.86 5.98
N ASP A 613 -63.51 15.95 6.33
CA ASP A 613 -64.60 15.23 5.66
C ASP A 613 -65.18 16.09 4.52
N VAL A 614 -65.16 15.57 3.30
CA VAL A 614 -65.65 16.28 2.11
C VAL A 614 -66.69 15.46 1.35
N THR A 615 -67.79 16.08 0.95
CA THR A 615 -68.79 15.46 0.08
C THR A 615 -68.27 15.31 -1.35
N TRP A 616 -68.91 14.43 -2.14
CA TRP A 616 -68.61 14.29 -3.57
C TRP A 616 -68.66 15.62 -4.35
N SER A 617 -69.67 16.47 -4.10
CA SER A 617 -69.77 17.77 -4.78
C SER A 617 -68.64 18.72 -4.42
N GLN A 618 -68.11 18.64 -3.19
CA GLN A 618 -66.96 19.43 -2.76
C GLN A 618 -65.65 18.95 -3.41
N LEU A 619 -65.45 17.63 -3.56
CA LEU A 619 -64.31 17.10 -4.32
C LEU A 619 -64.32 17.53 -5.79
N VAL A 620 -65.52 17.55 -6.40
CA VAL A 620 -65.74 18.04 -7.77
C VAL A 620 -65.49 19.55 -7.88
N SER A 621 -65.98 20.38 -6.95
CA SER A 621 -65.76 21.83 -6.98
C SER A 621 -64.32 22.25 -6.67
N LEU A 622 -63.62 21.48 -5.81
CA LEU A 622 -62.20 21.67 -5.49
C LEU A 622 -61.25 21.07 -6.55
N ARG A 623 -61.79 20.46 -7.61
CA ARG A 623 -61.03 19.83 -8.71
C ARG A 623 -59.97 18.84 -8.21
N GLY A 624 -60.32 18.07 -7.17
CA GLY A 624 -59.41 17.10 -6.56
C GLY A 624 -58.92 16.07 -7.58
N VAL A 625 -57.62 15.82 -7.61
CA VAL A 625 -56.98 14.83 -8.49
C VAL A 625 -56.72 13.57 -7.70
N MET A 626 -57.59 12.57 -7.89
CA MET A 626 -57.46 11.24 -7.29
C MET A 626 -56.34 10.48 -7.99
N VAL A 627 -55.47 9.83 -7.22
CA VAL A 627 -54.37 9.01 -7.72
C VAL A 627 -54.36 7.70 -6.94
N TRP A 628 -54.32 6.58 -7.65
CA TRP A 628 -54.36 5.25 -7.05
C TRP A 628 -53.42 4.24 -7.70
N SER A 629 -53.01 3.22 -6.93
CA SER A 629 -52.27 2.07 -7.45
C SER A 629 -53.20 1.19 -8.28
N ASN A 630 -52.74 0.70 -9.42
CA ASN A 630 -53.42 -0.37 -10.15
C ASN A 630 -53.46 -1.67 -9.31
N THR A 631 -54.39 -2.56 -9.62
CA THR A 631 -54.58 -3.87 -8.97
C THR A 631 -53.53 -4.89 -9.38
#